data_AF-A0A433D2C7-F1
#
_entry.id   AF-A0A433D2C7-F1
#
_cell.length_a   1.000
_cell.length_b   1.000
_cell.length_c   1.000
_cell.angle_alpha   90.00
_cell.angle_beta   90.00
_cell.angle_gamma   90.00
#
_symmetry.space_group_name_H-M   'P 1'
#
loop_
_entity.id
_entity.type
_entity.pdbx_description
1 polymer ?
#
loop_
_entity_poly.entity_id
_entity_poly.type
_entity_poly.pdbx_seq_one_letter_code
_entity_poly.pdbx_strand_id
1 'polypeptide(L)'
;MVQIIIPPPTSNHPMVMLELQGNIETNATDLQGVKLGELEFDAKGTPFLTIGHHRLEGKLVKLAKPFAVVRRRDSSAGPSTPPAIAAHVMDIDSDALLPSSPPPASSQVAREHEATNKRMIVYDVVTVLKEKYVFKQRPELLVPEEPMYKRSGNDNLGIEECGVVGKGHHGP
;
A
#
# COMPACT_ATOMS: atom_id res chain seq x y z
N MET A 1 10.11 -11.79 -3.09
CA MET A 1 10.64 -10.50 -3.61
C MET A 1 9.46 -9.55 -3.65
N VAL A 2 9.53 -8.44 -2.94
CA VAL A 2 8.43 -7.48 -2.80
C VAL A 2 8.85 -6.15 -3.42
N GLN A 3 7.95 -5.53 -4.19
CA GLN A 3 8.14 -4.21 -4.76
C GLN A 3 7.02 -3.29 -4.28
N ILE A 4 7.39 -2.13 -3.76
CA ILE A 4 6.48 -1.13 -3.21
C ILE A 4 6.71 0.17 -3.96
N ILE A 5 5.65 0.77 -4.45
CA ILE A 5 5.68 2.07 -5.09
C ILE A 5 5.08 3.07 -4.10
N ILE A 6 5.89 4.02 -3.64
CA ILE A 6 5.45 5.04 -2.68
C ILE A 6 5.00 6.27 -3.46
N PRO A 7 3.71 6.65 -3.37
CA PRO A 7 3.24 7.90 -3.94
C PRO A 7 3.94 9.07 -3.23
N PRO A 8 4.24 10.15 -3.95
CA PRO A 8 4.92 11.27 -3.34
C PRO A 8 4.05 11.91 -2.25
N PRO A 9 4.65 12.36 -1.13
CA PRO A 9 3.89 12.94 -0.03
C PRO A 9 3.20 14.25 -0.42
N THR A 10 3.70 14.94 -1.44
CA THR A 10 3.10 16.14 -2.05
C THR A 10 3.23 16.05 -3.58
N SER A 11 2.47 16.86 -4.32
CA SER A 11 2.48 16.86 -5.79
C SER A 11 3.85 17.14 -6.43
N ASN A 12 4.81 17.69 -5.68
CA ASN A 12 6.10 18.12 -6.21
C ASN A 12 7.23 17.10 -6.04
N HIS A 13 6.99 15.99 -5.35
CA HIS A 13 8.01 14.94 -5.23
C HIS A 13 7.81 13.85 -6.29
N PRO A 14 8.89 13.25 -6.81
CA PRO A 14 8.77 12.09 -7.68
C PRO A 14 8.33 10.86 -6.86
N MET A 15 7.55 9.99 -7.49
CA MET A 15 7.24 8.67 -6.95
C MET A 15 8.52 7.85 -6.81
N VAL A 16 8.60 7.03 -5.76
CA VAL A 16 9.79 6.24 -5.45
C VAL A 16 9.46 4.75 -5.45
N MET A 17 10.39 3.93 -5.95
CA MET A 17 10.27 2.47 -5.91
C MET A 17 11.20 1.87 -4.87
N LEU A 18 10.65 1.01 -4.03
CA LEU A 18 11.38 0.21 -3.05
C LEU A 18 11.31 -1.26 -3.47
N GLU A 19 12.44 -1.95 -3.39
CA GLU A 19 12.56 -3.38 -3.65
C GLU A 19 13.13 -4.08 -2.42
N LEU A 20 12.34 -4.96 -1.83
CA LEU A 20 12.68 -5.73 -0.65
C LEU A 20 12.88 -7.20 -1.03
N GLN A 21 13.93 -7.81 -0.50
CA GLN A 21 14.14 -9.25 -0.58
C GLN A 21 13.35 -9.96 0.52
N GLY A 22 12.63 -11.03 0.16
CA GLY A 22 11.73 -11.74 1.06
C GLY A 22 10.26 -11.37 0.86
N ASN A 23 9.50 -11.43 1.94
CA ASN A 23 8.05 -11.24 2.01
C ASN A 23 7.72 -10.23 3.12
N ILE A 24 6.61 -9.50 2.97
CA ILE A 24 6.06 -8.67 4.05
C ILE A 24 4.92 -9.46 4.67
N GLU A 25 5.00 -9.68 5.96
CA GLU A 25 3.94 -10.28 6.75
C GLU A 25 3.11 -9.17 7.39
N THR A 26 1.80 -9.20 7.18
CA THR A 26 0.87 -8.21 7.70
C THR A 26 -0.46 -8.87 8.02
N ASN A 27 -1.16 -8.35 9.02
CA ASN A 27 -2.55 -8.73 9.32
C ASN A 27 -3.56 -7.90 8.50
N ALA A 28 -3.10 -6.90 7.74
CA ALA A 28 -3.95 -6.07 6.91
C ALA A 28 -4.33 -6.81 5.62
N THR A 29 -5.58 -6.63 5.17
CA THR A 29 -6.08 -7.21 3.92
C THR A 29 -5.38 -6.62 2.70
N ASP A 30 -4.98 -5.35 2.77
CA ASP A 30 -4.17 -4.67 1.77
C ASP A 30 -3.14 -3.74 2.45
N LEU A 31 -2.18 -3.26 1.68
CA LEU A 31 -1.14 -2.34 2.14
C LEU A 31 -1.43 -0.88 1.74
N GLN A 32 -2.58 -0.59 1.11
CA GLN A 32 -2.86 0.76 0.63
C GLN A 32 -3.20 1.67 1.80
N GLY A 33 -2.44 2.76 1.95
CA GLY A 33 -2.63 3.71 3.05
C GLY A 33 -2.20 3.19 4.43
N VAL A 34 -1.71 1.95 4.54
CA VAL A 34 -1.20 1.39 5.79
C VAL A 34 0.21 1.91 6.05
N LYS A 35 0.46 2.44 7.25
CA LYS A 35 1.82 2.76 7.71
C LYS A 35 2.60 1.45 7.89
N LEU A 36 3.46 1.12 6.93
CA LEU A 36 4.31 -0.06 6.98
C LEU A 36 5.53 0.13 7.90
N GLY A 37 6.08 1.35 7.95
CA GLY A 37 7.35 1.62 8.61
C GLY A 37 7.85 3.02 8.36
N GLU A 38 9.14 3.24 8.63
CA GLU A 38 9.82 4.53 8.50
C GLU A 38 11.05 4.38 7.60
N LEU A 39 11.21 5.31 6.66
CA LEU A 39 12.35 5.38 5.75
C LEU A 39 13.18 6.61 6.10
N GLU A 40 14.40 6.38 6.54
CA GLU A 40 15.36 7.41 6.93
C GLU A 40 16.57 7.40 6.00
N PHE A 41 17.28 8.53 5.94
CA PHE A 41 18.52 8.68 5.19
C PHE A 41 19.60 9.20 6.12
N ASP A 42 20.78 8.57 6.09
CA ASP A 42 21.93 9.12 6.80
C ASP A 42 22.54 10.34 6.07
N ALA A 43 23.55 10.96 6.67
CA ALA A 43 24.27 12.10 6.08
C ALA A 43 24.96 11.79 4.74
N LYS A 44 25.15 10.52 4.40
CA LYS A 44 25.74 10.05 3.14
C LYS A 44 24.67 9.70 2.09
N GLY A 45 23.39 9.78 2.45
CA GLY A 45 22.26 9.41 1.59
C GLY A 45 21.96 7.90 1.57
N THR A 46 22.51 7.12 2.49
CA THR A 46 22.20 5.69 2.64
C THR A 46 20.78 5.54 3.22
N PRO A 47 19.87 4.81 2.55
CA PRO A 47 18.52 4.60 3.04
C PRO A 47 18.46 3.49 4.10
N PHE A 48 17.71 3.74 5.17
CA PHE A 48 17.40 2.77 6.21
C PHE A 48 15.88 2.65 6.35
N LEU A 49 15.37 1.42 6.18
CA LEU A 49 13.94 1.12 6.31
C LEU A 49 13.70 0.35 7.61
N THR A 50 12.88 0.92 8.48
CA THR A 50 12.48 0.31 9.75
C THR A 50 11.04 -0.19 9.64
N ILE A 51 10.82 -1.48 9.84
CA ILE A 51 9.50 -2.15 9.84
C ILE A 51 9.38 -2.96 11.13
N GLY A 52 8.51 -2.55 12.04
CA GLY A 52 8.43 -3.15 13.38
C GLY A 52 9.78 -3.07 14.11
N HIS A 53 10.33 -4.23 14.49
CA HIS A 53 11.65 -4.35 15.15
C HIS A 53 12.81 -4.58 14.16
N HIS A 54 12.53 -4.55 12.86
CA HIS A 54 13.53 -4.82 11.84
C HIS A 54 14.04 -3.52 11.23
N ARG A 55 15.36 -3.41 11.11
CA ARG A 55 16.04 -2.36 10.36
C ARG A 55 16.77 -2.94 9.17
N LEU A 56 16.52 -2.38 7.99
CA LEU A 56 17.12 -2.78 6.74
C LEU A 56 17.93 -1.63 6.17
N GLU A 57 19.23 -1.83 5.99
CA GLU A 57 20.05 -0.94 5.17
C GLU A 57 19.83 -1.25 3.68
N GLY A 58 19.67 -0.19 2.90
CA GLY A 58 19.47 -0.28 1.46
C GLY A 58 20.48 0.55 0.68
N LYS A 59 20.26 0.61 -0.63
CA LYS A 59 21.03 1.48 -1.53
C LYS A 59 20.21 1.92 -2.73
N LEU A 60 20.52 3.09 -3.26
CA LEU A 60 19.97 3.57 -4.53
C LEU A 60 20.64 2.85 -5.71
N VAL A 61 19.83 2.38 -6.65
CA VAL A 61 20.29 1.65 -7.85
C VAL A 61 19.57 2.20 -9.08
N LYS A 62 20.34 2.54 -10.12
CA LYS A 62 19.79 2.86 -11.44
C LYS A 62 19.18 1.63 -12.10
N LEU A 63 17.97 1.79 -12.64
CA LEU A 63 17.32 0.75 -13.41
C LEU A 63 17.96 0.69 -14.80
N ALA A 64 18.36 -0.51 -15.23
CA ALA A 64 18.84 -0.73 -16.60
C ALA A 64 17.75 -0.43 -17.64
N LYS A 65 16.47 -0.63 -17.26
CA LYS A 65 15.29 -0.29 -18.06
C LYS A 65 14.33 0.50 -17.16
N PRO A 66 14.05 1.79 -17.45
CA PRO A 66 13.09 2.57 -16.70
C PRO A 66 11.67 1.97 -16.77
N PHE A 67 10.88 2.16 -15.71
CA PHE A 67 9.50 1.69 -15.65
C PHE A 67 8.52 2.86 -15.73
N ALA A 68 7.52 2.76 -16.60
CA ALA A 68 6.40 3.69 -16.60
C ALA A 68 5.37 3.24 -15.55
N VAL A 69 5.01 4.14 -14.63
CA VAL A 69 3.89 3.92 -13.73
C VAL A 69 2.64 4.45 -14.43
N VAL A 70 1.66 3.56 -14.62
CA VAL A 70 0.39 3.90 -15.26
C VAL A 70 -0.75 3.68 -14.28
N ARG A 71 -1.72 4.59 -14.32
CA ARG A 71 -2.97 4.48 -13.56
C ARG A 71 -4.09 4.22 -14.54
N ARG A 72 -4.83 3.12 -14.36
CA ARG A 72 -6.05 2.87 -15.13
C ARG A 72 -7.11 3.88 -14.70
N ARG A 73 -7.81 4.49 -15.66
CA ARG A 73 -9.04 5.24 -15.37
C ARG A 73 -10.17 4.26 -15.16
N ASP A 74 -10.81 4.32 -14.00
CA ASP A 74 -12.02 3.54 -13.78
C ASP A 74 -13.17 4.20 -14.55
N SER A 75 -13.83 3.40 -15.38
CA SER A 75 -14.85 3.85 -16.33
C SER A 75 -16.22 4.15 -15.69
N SER A 76 -16.26 4.51 -14.40
CA SER A 76 -17.52 4.75 -13.65
C SER A 76 -17.88 6.23 -13.47
N ALA A 77 -17.05 7.17 -13.93
CA ALA A 77 -17.36 8.60 -13.89
C ALA A 77 -17.94 9.10 -15.22
N GLY A 78 -19.16 8.65 -15.56
CA GLY A 78 -19.98 9.36 -16.53
C GLY A 78 -20.73 10.50 -15.83
N PRO A 79 -20.85 11.71 -16.39
CA PRO A 79 -21.72 12.74 -15.83
C PRO A 79 -23.16 12.24 -15.91
N SER A 80 -23.76 11.95 -14.75
CA SER A 80 -25.20 11.73 -14.62
C SER A 80 -25.93 13.02 -14.99
N THR A 81 -26.29 13.17 -16.26
CA THR A 81 -27.28 14.16 -16.68
C THR A 81 -28.64 13.53 -16.42
N PRO A 82 -29.46 14.04 -15.49
CA PRO A 82 -30.84 13.59 -15.40
C PRO A 82 -31.56 13.97 -16.69
N PRO A 83 -32.36 13.08 -17.32
CA PRO A 83 -33.21 13.47 -18.43
C PRO A 83 -34.19 14.53 -17.92
N ALA A 84 -34.09 15.73 -18.48
CA ALA A 84 -35.10 16.75 -18.32
C ALA A 84 -36.43 16.18 -18.82
N ILE A 85 -37.35 16.04 -17.89
CA ILE A 85 -38.79 15.94 -18.09
C ILE A 85 -39.26 16.85 -19.24
N ALA A 86 -39.79 16.27 -20.30
CA ALA A 86 -40.75 16.92 -21.17
C ALA A 86 -41.94 15.98 -21.32
N ALA A 87 -42.90 16.15 -20.42
CA ALA A 87 -44.23 15.61 -20.57
C ALA A 87 -44.86 16.21 -21.83
N HIS A 88 -45.21 15.36 -22.81
CA HIS A 88 -46.27 15.67 -23.75
C HIS A 88 -47.44 14.72 -23.47
N VAL A 89 -48.34 15.23 -22.63
CA VAL A 89 -49.73 14.80 -22.55
C VAL A 89 -50.39 15.16 -23.87
N MET A 90 -51.08 14.23 -24.51
CA MET A 90 -52.11 14.55 -25.51
C MET A 90 -53.38 13.77 -25.18
N ASP A 91 -54.35 14.48 -24.62
CA ASP A 91 -55.77 14.17 -24.71
C ASP A 91 -56.29 14.74 -26.04
N ILE A 92 -56.99 13.93 -26.87
CA ILE A 92 -58.19 14.36 -27.60
C ILE A 92 -58.96 13.19 -28.20
N ASP A 93 -60.26 13.41 -28.25
CA ASP A 93 -61.42 12.52 -28.27
C ASP A 93 -61.76 11.87 -29.64
N SER A 94 -62.61 10.83 -29.56
CA SER A 94 -63.69 10.46 -30.51
C SER A 94 -63.42 9.72 -31.84
N ASP A 95 -63.92 8.48 -31.80
CA ASP A 95 -64.83 7.82 -32.76
C ASP A 95 -64.30 7.09 -34.02
N ALA A 96 -64.77 5.84 -34.12
CA ALA A 96 -64.92 4.95 -35.28
C ALA A 96 -63.78 4.77 -36.33
N LEU A 97 -63.21 3.55 -36.37
CA LEU A 97 -63.48 2.51 -37.40
C LEU A 97 -62.40 1.39 -37.37
N LEU A 98 -62.86 0.16 -37.60
CA LEU A 98 -62.21 -1.15 -37.47
C LEU A 98 -61.16 -1.48 -38.59
N PRO A 99 -60.39 -2.60 -38.47
CA PRO A 99 -59.06 -2.79 -39.05
C PRO A 99 -59.07 -3.49 -40.42
N SER A 100 -58.06 -3.25 -41.27
CA SER A 100 -57.71 -4.20 -42.34
C SER A 100 -56.29 -4.04 -42.92
N SER A 101 -55.60 -5.18 -42.98
CA SER A 101 -54.61 -5.60 -43.99
C SER A 101 -53.12 -5.22 -43.84
N PRO A 102 -52.19 -6.21 -43.95
CA PRO A 102 -50.74 -6.03 -43.81
C PRO A 102 -50.04 -5.77 -45.16
N PRO A 103 -48.90 -5.06 -45.20
CA PRO A 103 -48.02 -5.08 -46.37
C PRO A 103 -46.94 -6.18 -46.31
N PRO A 104 -46.46 -6.65 -47.48
CA PRO A 104 -45.70 -7.89 -47.66
C PRO A 104 -44.18 -7.73 -47.47
N ALA A 105 -43.53 -8.88 -47.32
CA ALA A 105 -42.09 -9.07 -47.18
C ALA A 105 -41.22 -8.21 -48.10
N SER A 106 -40.22 -7.54 -47.54
CA SER A 106 -38.98 -7.20 -48.25
C SER A 106 -37.83 -6.97 -47.26
N SER A 107 -36.72 -7.65 -47.55
CA SER A 107 -35.36 -7.32 -47.12
C SER A 107 -35.10 -7.12 -45.63
N GLN A 108 -34.98 -8.22 -44.88
CA GLN A 108 -34.09 -8.23 -43.72
C GLN A 108 -32.72 -8.75 -44.16
N VAL A 109 -31.91 -7.84 -44.71
CA VAL A 109 -30.45 -7.95 -44.54
C VAL A 109 -30.22 -7.69 -43.06
N ALA A 110 -30.24 -8.76 -42.26
CA ALA A 110 -29.83 -8.72 -40.87
C ALA A 110 -28.32 -8.41 -40.87
N ARG A 111 -27.99 -7.12 -40.85
CA ARG A 111 -26.69 -6.66 -40.36
C ARG A 111 -26.67 -6.96 -38.87
N GLU A 112 -26.15 -8.13 -38.53
CA GLU A 112 -25.67 -8.43 -37.18
C GLU A 112 -24.44 -7.55 -36.92
N HIS A 113 -24.67 -6.28 -36.59
CA HIS A 113 -23.72 -5.55 -35.77
C HIS A 113 -23.91 -6.02 -34.34
N GLU A 114 -23.28 -7.16 -34.04
CA GLU A 114 -23.01 -7.54 -32.67
C GLU A 114 -22.07 -6.48 -32.09
N ALA A 115 -22.67 -5.46 -31.49
CA ALA A 115 -21.99 -4.45 -30.69
C ALA A 115 -21.45 -5.15 -29.44
N THR A 116 -20.35 -5.88 -29.62
CA THR A 116 -19.51 -6.34 -28.52
C THR A 116 -19.14 -5.09 -27.76
N ASN A 117 -19.76 -4.91 -26.59
CA ASN A 117 -19.56 -3.78 -25.69
C ASN A 117 -18.11 -3.82 -25.16
N LYS A 118 -17.17 -3.42 -26.00
CA LYS A 118 -15.75 -3.37 -25.70
C LYS A 118 -15.53 -2.15 -24.84
N ARG A 119 -15.47 -2.36 -23.53
CA ARG A 119 -15.14 -1.30 -22.57
C ARG A 119 -13.81 -0.67 -22.98
N MET A 120 -13.83 0.63 -23.27
CA MET A 120 -12.62 1.40 -23.57
C MET A 120 -11.80 1.51 -22.28
N ILE A 121 -10.68 0.79 -22.21
CA ILE A 121 -9.76 0.89 -21.09
C ILE A 121 -8.77 2.01 -21.40
N VAL A 122 -8.72 3.00 -20.53
CA VAL A 122 -7.81 4.14 -20.67
C VAL A 122 -6.85 4.19 -19.50
N TYR A 123 -5.60 4.56 -19.78
CA TYR A 123 -4.54 4.68 -18.79
C TYR A 123 -3.96 6.09 -18.84
N ASP A 124 -3.66 6.65 -17.67
CA ASP A 124 -2.86 7.86 -17.52
C ASP A 124 -1.44 7.45 -17.14
N VAL A 125 -0.44 8.01 -17.82
CA VAL A 125 0.97 7.84 -17.43
C VAL A 125 1.24 8.80 -16.26
N VAL A 126 1.55 8.23 -15.09
CA VAL A 126 1.77 9.00 -13.86
C VAL A 126 3.21 9.50 -13.81
N THR A 127 4.18 8.61 -14.01
CA THR A 127 5.61 8.95 -13.95
C THR A 127 6.49 7.87 -14.58
N VAL A 128 7.78 8.16 -14.73
CA VAL A 128 8.80 7.21 -15.17
C VAL A 128 9.84 7.03 -14.06
N LEU A 129 9.86 5.83 -13.49
CA LEU A 129 10.84 5.40 -12.50
C LEU A 129 12.15 5.03 -13.20
N LYS A 130 13.24 5.71 -12.88
CA LYS A 130 14.58 5.45 -13.44
C LYS A 130 15.53 4.79 -12.43
N GLU A 131 15.17 4.84 -11.15
CA GLU A 131 16.00 4.38 -10.05
C GLU A 131 15.10 3.71 -9.00
N LYS A 132 15.70 2.87 -8.16
CA LYS A 132 15.03 2.19 -7.04
C LYS A 132 15.92 2.10 -5.82
N TYR A 133 15.31 2.09 -4.65
CA TYR A 133 15.98 1.69 -3.42
C TYR A 133 15.85 0.19 -3.23
N VAL A 134 16.99 -0.47 -2.99
CA VAL A 134 17.07 -1.93 -2.88
C VAL A 134 17.53 -2.30 -1.47
N PHE A 135 16.73 -3.10 -0.79
CA PHE A 135 16.98 -3.64 0.55
C PHE A 135 17.16 -5.16 0.43
N LYS A 136 18.42 -5.59 0.28
CA LYS A 136 18.80 -7.00 0.06
C LYS A 136 19.40 -7.66 1.30
N GLN A 137 19.92 -6.86 2.22
CA GLN A 137 20.55 -7.39 3.41
C GLN A 137 19.50 -7.98 4.35
N ARG A 138 19.94 -8.98 5.12
CA ARG A 138 19.10 -9.58 6.17
C ARG A 138 18.76 -8.49 7.19
N PRO A 139 17.50 -8.38 7.65
CA PRO A 139 17.14 -7.36 8.61
C PRO A 139 17.91 -7.50 9.92
N GLU A 140 18.40 -6.39 10.44
CA GLU A 140 18.97 -6.30 11.78
C GLU A 140 17.84 -6.09 12.79
N LEU A 141 18.00 -6.65 13.98
CA LEU A 141 17.05 -6.42 15.08
C LEU A 141 17.41 -5.12 15.79
N LEU A 142 16.43 -4.23 15.93
CA LEU A 142 16.52 -3.08 16.82
C LEU A 142 16.22 -3.54 18.25
N VAL A 143 17.28 -3.68 19.04
CA VAL A 143 17.16 -3.90 20.48
C VAL A 143 16.97 -2.53 21.15
N PRO A 144 15.84 -2.27 21.83
CA PRO A 144 15.68 -1.06 22.61
C PRO A 144 16.80 -1.01 23.67
N GLU A 145 17.54 0.09 23.77
CA GLU A 145 18.49 0.25 24.86
C GLU A 145 17.71 0.24 26.18
N GLU A 146 17.91 -0.81 26.99
CA GLU A 146 17.36 -0.82 28.34
C GLU A 146 18.05 0.29 29.14
N PRO A 147 17.30 1.15 29.86
CA PRO A 147 17.92 2.13 30.73
C PRO A 147 18.71 1.36 31.80
N MET A 148 20.03 1.46 31.73
CA MET A 148 20.93 0.96 32.76
C MET A 148 20.45 1.49 34.11
N TYR A 149 19.91 0.61 34.96
CA TYR A 149 19.56 0.97 36.33
C TYR A 149 20.85 1.40 37.03
N LYS A 150 21.02 2.71 37.21
CA LYS A 150 22.12 3.26 38.00
C LYS A 150 21.94 2.70 39.40
N ARG A 151 22.77 1.72 39.80
CA ARG A 151 22.94 1.39 41.22
C ARG A 151 23.50 2.65 41.87
N SER A 152 22.62 3.40 42.52
CA SER A 152 23.00 4.42 43.49
C SER A 152 23.79 3.72 44.59
N GLY A 153 25.11 3.74 44.50
CA GLY A 153 25.98 3.38 45.59
C GLY A 153 25.78 4.41 46.70
N ASN A 154 25.04 4.03 47.74
CA ASN A 154 25.18 4.64 49.05
C ASN A 154 25.89 3.62 49.93
N ASP A 155 27.19 3.86 50.09
CA ASP A 155 28.02 3.26 51.11
C ASP A 155 27.58 3.76 52.49
N ASN A 156 27.65 2.85 53.48
CA ASN A 156 27.56 3.01 54.94
C ASN A 156 26.34 2.39 55.62
N LEU A 157 26.45 1.10 55.93
CA LEU A 157 26.03 0.59 57.24
C LEU A 157 27.12 -0.35 57.75
N GLY A 158 27.47 -0.15 59.02
CA GLY A 158 28.71 -0.59 59.64
C GLY A 158 28.82 -2.08 59.85
N ILE A 159 30.05 -2.53 59.72
CA ILE A 159 30.58 -3.76 60.30
C ILE A 159 30.60 -3.59 61.82
N GLU A 160 29.64 -4.21 62.51
CA GLU A 160 29.80 -4.61 63.90
C GLU A 160 30.31 -6.07 63.98
N GLU A 161 31.17 -6.29 64.96
CA GLU A 161 32.13 -7.37 65.15
C GLU A 161 31.59 -8.79 65.47
N CYS A 162 32.57 -9.70 65.49
CA CYS A 162 32.68 -10.99 66.21
C CYS A 162 32.05 -12.21 65.50
N GLY A 163 32.82 -13.19 65.02
CA GLY A 163 33.77 -14.02 65.80
C GLY A 163 32.94 -15.03 66.60
N VAL A 164 32.92 -16.34 66.30
CA VAL A 164 33.88 -17.32 66.84
C VAL A 164 33.87 -18.63 66.01
N VAL A 165 35.08 -19.02 65.64
CA VAL A 165 35.72 -20.33 65.38
C VAL A 165 34.92 -21.61 65.68
N GLY A 166 34.90 -22.53 64.70
CA GLY A 166 34.64 -23.95 64.92
C GLY A 166 35.88 -24.72 65.39
N LYS A 167 35.70 -25.65 66.33
CA LYS A 167 36.61 -26.79 66.57
C LYS A 167 35.78 -28.03 66.96
N GLY A 168 35.89 -29.09 66.16
CA GLY A 168 35.74 -30.45 66.67
C GLY A 168 37.08 -30.96 67.20
N HIS A 169 37.06 -31.88 68.16
CA HIS A 169 37.87 -33.11 68.23
C HIS A 169 37.43 -34.00 69.41
N HIS A 170 37.63 -35.30 69.22
CA HIS A 170 37.23 -36.46 70.02
C HIS A 170 37.76 -36.52 71.46
N GLY A 171 36.93 -37.11 72.34
CA GLY A 171 37.19 -38.33 73.15
C GLY A 171 38.37 -38.40 74.15
N PRO A 172 38.19 -39.07 75.30
CA PRO A 172 39.25 -39.30 76.29
C PRO A 172 40.32 -40.29 75.83
#